data_AF-A0A2J9DXM4-F1
#
_entry.id   AF-A0A2J9DXM4-F1
#
_cell.length_a   1.000
_cell.length_b   1.000
_cell.length_c   1.000
_cell.angle_alpha   90.00
_cell.angle_beta   90.00
_cell.angle_gamma   90.00
#
_symmetry.space_group_name_H-M   'P 1'
#
loop_
_entity.id
_entity.type
_entity.pdbx_description
1 polymer ?
#
loop_
_entity_poly.entity_id
_entity_poly.type
_entity_poly.pdbx_seq_one_letter_code
_entity_poly.pdbx_strand_id
1 'polypeptide(L)'
;MTEQLSIGAIKQANTARFGARALMVSICTSMLLLSGCQPADKAAETHASEVNDVETQTATETTESNGSESQLHQGSDSEAANTEPMVSTRNQQLSIDWKAVDSGVSPIDPASFNYPFEQQSSAVQSQASFSNITPQQAQHSLTLGMTSNEPLEKILDQLGDSYLSHNFSPETATLTIYTTPNVTAVEHDYVIADEFARGLILPIKVTSEMPATKETTASTADTPNASESESE
;
A
#
# COMPACT_ATOMS: atom_id res chain seq x y z
N MET A 1 70.07 28.40 19.01
CA MET A 1 70.68 27.21 19.63
C MET A 1 69.55 26.45 20.30
N THR A 2 69.14 25.21 20.03
CA THR A 2 69.51 24.09 19.12
C THR A 2 68.31 23.12 19.29
N GLU A 3 67.49 22.88 18.27
CA GLU A 3 67.33 21.62 17.51
C GLU A 3 67.27 20.27 18.27
N GLN A 4 66.48 19.36 17.66
CA GLN A 4 66.33 17.89 17.82
C GLN A 4 65.12 17.41 18.67
N LEU A 5 64.01 16.96 18.07
CA LEU A 5 63.72 15.66 17.41
C LEU A 5 63.77 14.44 18.36
N SER A 6 62.62 13.79 18.53
CA SER A 6 62.57 12.33 18.70
C SER A 6 61.40 11.74 17.93
N ILE A 7 61.75 10.73 17.15
CA ILE A 7 60.99 10.01 16.13
C ILE A 7 60.43 8.73 16.73
N GLY A 8 59.23 8.34 16.30
CA GLY A 8 58.98 6.95 15.88
C GLY A 8 58.19 6.05 16.82
N ALA A 9 56.97 5.70 16.40
CA ALA A 9 56.59 4.32 16.14
C ALA A 9 55.25 4.27 15.36
N ILE A 10 55.33 4.30 14.04
CA ILE A 10 54.24 3.84 13.15
C ILE A 10 54.42 2.32 13.05
N LYS A 11 53.46 1.54 13.59
CA LYS A 11 53.45 0.09 13.40
C LYS A 11 52.50 -0.27 12.26
N GLN A 12 53.04 -1.13 11.41
CA GLN A 12 52.63 -1.48 10.05
C GLN A 12 51.26 -2.16 9.92
N ALA A 13 50.64 -1.84 8.78
CA ALA A 13 49.94 -2.70 7.83
C ALA A 13 49.74 -4.18 8.18
N ASN A 14 48.49 -4.65 8.05
CA ASN A 14 48.21 -6.04 7.76
C ASN A 14 47.36 -6.13 6.47
N THR A 15 48.05 -6.30 5.35
CA THR A 15 47.45 -6.60 4.05
C THR A 15 47.44 -8.12 3.88
N ALA A 16 46.30 -8.75 4.16
CA ALA A 16 46.13 -10.17 3.90
C ALA A 16 45.52 -10.37 2.50
N ARG A 17 46.38 -10.82 1.59
CA ARG A 17 46.05 -11.34 0.26
C ARG A 17 45.38 -12.70 0.39
N PHE A 18 44.18 -12.84 -0.18
CA PHE A 18 43.62 -14.09 -0.69
C PHE A 18 42.93 -13.68 -2.00
N GLY A 19 43.14 -14.28 -3.16
CA GLY A 19 43.71 -15.56 -3.54
C GLY A 19 42.97 -15.89 -4.82
N ALA A 20 43.57 -15.60 -5.97
CA ALA A 20 42.99 -15.88 -7.27
C ALA A 20 42.84 -17.40 -7.46
N ARG A 21 41.64 -17.88 -7.76
CA ARG A 21 41.43 -19.12 -8.51
C ARG A 21 40.41 -18.87 -9.61
N ALA A 22 40.89 -19.08 -10.83
CA ALA A 22 40.14 -19.03 -12.04
C ALA A 22 39.42 -20.36 -12.32
N LEU A 23 38.34 -20.25 -13.10
CA LEU A 23 37.89 -21.13 -14.18
C LEU A 23 37.10 -22.43 -13.86
N MET A 24 35.82 -22.44 -14.30
CA MET A 24 35.16 -23.44 -15.17
C MET A 24 33.66 -23.07 -15.25
N VAL A 25 33.17 -22.46 -16.33
CA VAL A 25 32.53 -23.10 -17.50
C VAL A 25 31.53 -24.22 -17.13
N SER A 26 30.23 -23.92 -17.22
CA SER A 26 29.26 -24.87 -17.79
C SER A 26 28.00 -24.14 -18.26
N ILE A 27 27.81 -24.18 -19.59
CA ILE A 27 26.65 -23.73 -20.34
C ILE A 27 25.61 -24.86 -20.30
N CYS A 28 24.40 -24.59 -19.82
CA CYS A 28 23.23 -25.43 -20.09
C CYS A 28 22.05 -24.54 -20.48
N THR A 29 22.01 -24.19 -21.76
CA THR A 29 20.80 -23.82 -22.49
C THR A 29 19.81 -25.00 -22.49
N SER A 30 18.57 -24.76 -22.06
CA SER A 30 17.43 -25.60 -22.42
C SER A 30 16.29 -24.69 -22.83
N MET A 31 16.19 -24.50 -24.15
CA MET A 31 14.98 -24.01 -24.80
C MET A 31 13.94 -25.11 -24.76
N LEU A 32 12.79 -24.86 -24.14
CA LEU A 32 11.56 -25.61 -24.40
C LEU A 32 10.69 -24.73 -25.30
N LEU A 33 10.74 -25.02 -26.60
CA LEU A 33 9.73 -24.59 -27.57
C LEU A 33 8.53 -25.53 -27.42
N LEU A 34 7.38 -25.02 -26.99
CA LEU A 34 6.08 -25.65 -27.28
C LEU A 34 5.39 -24.85 -28.40
N SER A 35 5.52 -25.35 -29.63
CA SER A 35 4.47 -25.30 -30.65
C SER A 35 3.20 -25.91 -30.03
N GLY A 36 1.97 -25.41 -30.17
CA GLY A 36 1.33 -24.76 -31.29
C GLY A 36 0.12 -25.62 -31.67
N CYS A 37 -1.11 -25.14 -31.45
CA CYS A 37 -2.34 -25.59 -32.10
C CYS A 37 -3.36 -24.45 -32.06
N GLN A 38 -3.39 -23.63 -33.12
CA GLN A 38 -4.62 -22.97 -33.58
C GLN A 38 -5.38 -23.97 -34.47
N PRO A 39 -6.70 -23.84 -34.54
CA PRO A 39 -7.24 -23.33 -35.80
C PRO A 39 -7.98 -22.00 -35.60
N ALA A 40 -7.59 -21.04 -36.43
CA ALA A 40 -8.34 -19.83 -36.68
C ALA A 40 -9.25 -20.09 -37.88
N ASP A 41 -10.56 -20.03 -37.69
CA ASP A 41 -11.49 -19.75 -38.79
C ASP A 41 -11.43 -18.25 -39.08
N LYS A 42 -10.95 -17.91 -40.27
CA LYS A 42 -11.11 -16.59 -40.87
C LYS A 42 -12.39 -16.58 -41.70
N ALA A 43 -13.24 -15.59 -41.47
CA ALA A 43 -13.92 -14.89 -42.55
C ALA A 43 -14.08 -13.43 -42.17
N ALA A 44 -13.55 -12.56 -43.02
CA ALA A 44 -13.71 -11.12 -42.99
C ALA A 44 -14.95 -10.73 -43.81
N GLU A 45 -15.65 -9.66 -43.40
CA GLU A 45 -15.91 -8.43 -44.17
C GLU A 45 -17.20 -7.72 -43.72
N THR A 46 -16.99 -6.57 -43.08
CA THR A 46 -17.55 -5.23 -43.36
C THR A 46 -18.81 -5.11 -44.23
N HIS A 47 -19.89 -4.50 -43.71
CA HIS A 47 -20.44 -3.19 -44.13
C HIS A 47 -21.70 -2.81 -43.35
N ALA A 48 -21.93 -1.50 -43.27
CA ALA A 48 -22.77 -0.77 -42.32
C ALA A 48 -24.22 -0.51 -42.78
N SER A 49 -25.00 0.04 -41.83
CA SER A 49 -26.21 0.89 -41.98
C SER A 49 -27.50 0.17 -42.43
N GLU A 50 -28.73 0.55 -42.05
CA GLU A 50 -29.34 1.52 -41.13
C GLU A 50 -30.90 1.36 -41.29
N VAL A 51 -31.65 1.38 -40.18
CA VAL A 51 -33.01 1.98 -39.95
C VAL A 51 -34.35 1.35 -40.45
N ASN A 52 -35.35 1.55 -39.56
CA ASN A 52 -36.83 1.57 -39.66
C ASN A 52 -37.60 0.25 -39.59
N ASP A 53 -38.78 0.15 -38.99
CA ASP A 53 -39.53 0.89 -37.94
C ASP A 53 -40.81 0.05 -37.66
N VAL A 54 -41.44 0.22 -36.49
CA VAL A 54 -42.89 0.15 -36.20
C VAL A 54 -43.74 -1.08 -36.67
N GLU A 55 -44.27 -1.89 -35.74
CA GLU A 55 -45.62 -1.73 -35.15
C GLU A 55 -46.12 -2.99 -34.41
N THR A 56 -46.66 -2.71 -33.23
CA THR A 56 -47.59 -3.44 -32.36
C THR A 56 -48.64 -4.32 -33.06
N GLN A 57 -48.89 -5.54 -32.54
CA GLN A 57 -50.26 -5.99 -32.24
C GLN A 57 -50.35 -7.20 -31.30
N THR A 58 -51.20 -6.99 -30.30
CA THR A 58 -51.76 -7.82 -29.23
C THR A 58 -52.43 -9.12 -29.70
N ALA A 59 -52.23 -10.24 -28.98
CA ALA A 59 -53.32 -11.07 -28.43
C ALA A 59 -52.80 -12.32 -27.70
N THR A 60 -53.40 -12.53 -26.55
CA THR A 60 -53.23 -13.56 -25.53
C THR A 60 -53.67 -14.95 -26.00
N GLU A 61 -52.90 -16.00 -25.72
CA GLU A 61 -53.48 -17.30 -25.34
C GLU A 61 -52.53 -18.11 -24.44
N THR A 62 -53.13 -18.65 -23.39
CA THR A 62 -52.58 -19.38 -22.24
C THR A 62 -52.02 -20.75 -22.65
N THR A 63 -50.96 -21.24 -21.97
CA THR A 63 -50.88 -22.57 -21.29
C THR A 63 -49.43 -23.01 -21.08
N GLU A 64 -49.03 -23.00 -19.80
CA GLU A 64 -48.13 -23.91 -19.07
C GLU A 64 -46.80 -24.39 -19.69
N SER A 65 -45.69 -24.03 -19.05
CA SER A 65 -44.65 -25.01 -18.72
C SER A 65 -43.79 -24.61 -17.53
N ASN A 66 -43.98 -25.36 -16.44
CA ASN A 66 -43.09 -25.68 -15.34
C ASN A 66 -41.99 -24.69 -14.92
N GLY A 67 -42.22 -24.08 -13.75
CA GLY A 67 -41.14 -23.68 -12.85
C GLY A 67 -40.37 -24.90 -12.33
N SER A 68 -39.05 -24.81 -12.37
CA SER A 68 -38.18 -25.59 -11.49
C SER A 68 -37.47 -24.62 -10.56
N GLU A 69 -37.87 -24.72 -9.30
CA GLU A 69 -37.28 -24.05 -8.15
C GLU A 69 -35.83 -24.52 -7.99
N SER A 70 -34.87 -23.59 -8.11
CA SER A 70 -33.51 -23.83 -7.65
C SER A 70 -33.47 -23.57 -6.14
N GLN A 71 -33.50 -24.66 -5.38
CA GLN A 71 -33.38 -24.68 -3.93
C GLN A 71 -32.06 -24.02 -3.49
N LEU A 72 -32.22 -23.07 -2.57
CA LEU A 72 -31.18 -22.51 -1.72
C LEU A 72 -30.47 -23.65 -0.97
N HIS A 73 -29.19 -23.88 -1.27
CA HIS A 73 -28.31 -24.66 -0.40
C HIS A 73 -27.84 -23.75 0.73
N GLN A 74 -28.62 -23.77 1.81
CA GLN A 74 -28.25 -23.25 3.11
C GLN A 74 -27.47 -24.36 3.84
N GLY A 75 -26.15 -24.37 3.62
CA GLY A 75 -25.21 -25.19 4.39
C GLY A 75 -24.87 -24.45 5.67
N SER A 76 -25.55 -24.82 6.75
CA SER A 76 -25.20 -24.43 8.12
C SER A 76 -23.92 -25.13 8.55
N ASP A 77 -22.79 -24.46 8.39
CA ASP A 77 -21.62 -24.65 9.26
C ASP A 77 -21.48 -23.37 10.09
N SER A 78 -22.30 -23.27 11.15
CA SER A 78 -21.96 -22.41 12.28
C SER A 78 -20.81 -23.07 13.03
N GLU A 79 -19.60 -22.87 12.52
CA GLU A 79 -18.42 -22.91 13.36
C GLU A 79 -18.64 -21.83 14.41
N ALA A 80 -18.88 -22.25 15.65
CA ALA A 80 -19.03 -21.35 16.77
C ALA A 80 -17.75 -20.52 16.85
N ALA A 81 -17.81 -19.29 16.35
CA ALA A 81 -16.77 -18.30 16.56
C ALA A 81 -16.54 -18.26 18.06
N ASN A 82 -15.39 -18.77 18.50
CA ASN A 82 -14.94 -18.62 19.87
C ASN A 82 -14.58 -17.15 20.02
N THR A 83 -15.61 -16.33 20.20
CA THR A 83 -15.47 -14.90 20.46
C THR A 83 -15.01 -14.77 21.91
N GLU A 84 -13.72 -15.00 22.14
CA GLU A 84 -13.11 -14.56 23.38
C GLU A 84 -13.43 -13.06 23.52
N PRO A 85 -13.82 -12.61 24.73
CA PRO A 85 -14.15 -11.22 24.93
C PRO A 85 -12.94 -10.36 24.56
N MET A 86 -13.10 -9.46 23.58
CA MET A 86 -12.05 -8.51 23.22
C MET A 86 -11.66 -7.74 24.48
N VAL A 87 -10.42 -7.91 24.91
CA VAL A 87 -9.87 -7.14 26.03
C VAL A 87 -9.78 -5.69 25.57
N SER A 88 -10.47 -4.78 26.27
CA SER A 88 -10.36 -3.36 25.96
C SER A 88 -8.97 -2.87 26.36
N THR A 89 -8.28 -2.32 25.38
CA THR A 89 -6.93 -1.78 25.46
C THR A 89 -6.95 -0.28 25.81
N ARG A 90 -8.09 0.40 25.62
CA ARG A 90 -8.25 1.85 25.87
C ARG A 90 -8.07 2.30 27.32
N ASN A 91 -8.22 1.41 28.28
CA ASN A 91 -8.17 1.74 29.70
C ASN A 91 -6.74 1.75 30.28
N GLN A 92 -5.74 1.42 29.48
CA GLN A 92 -4.35 1.34 29.90
C GLN A 92 -3.44 2.10 28.93
N GLN A 93 -2.31 2.59 29.43
CA GLN A 93 -1.27 3.14 28.58
C GLN A 93 -0.65 2.01 27.75
N LEU A 94 -0.61 2.18 26.43
CA LEU A 94 -0.06 1.23 25.47
C LEU A 94 1.21 1.79 24.85
N SER A 95 2.15 0.88 24.58
CA SER A 95 3.34 1.12 23.77
C SER A 95 3.53 -0.10 22.88
N ILE A 96 3.92 0.12 21.64
CA ILE A 96 4.13 -0.96 20.67
C ILE A 96 5.43 -1.67 21.01
N ASP A 97 5.38 -2.99 21.13
CA ASP A 97 6.57 -3.84 21.18
C ASP A 97 7.13 -4.02 19.78
N TRP A 98 8.04 -3.13 19.40
CA TRP A 98 8.69 -3.15 18.09
C TRP A 98 9.49 -4.43 17.84
N LYS A 99 9.98 -5.13 18.88
CA LYS A 99 10.68 -6.41 18.69
C LYS A 99 9.77 -7.51 18.16
N ALA A 100 8.48 -7.44 18.46
CA ALA A 100 7.47 -8.35 17.93
C ALA A 100 6.98 -7.94 16.53
N VAL A 101 7.16 -6.66 16.15
CA VAL A 101 6.79 -6.14 14.83
C VAL A 101 7.91 -6.39 13.81
N ASP A 102 9.15 -6.02 14.17
CA ASP A 102 10.32 -6.00 13.27
C ASP A 102 10.53 -7.33 12.53
N SER A 103 10.83 -7.23 11.24
CA SER A 103 11.02 -8.38 10.36
C SER A 103 12.34 -9.13 10.56
N GLY A 104 13.35 -8.46 11.15
CA GLY A 104 14.72 -8.95 11.19
C GLY A 104 15.48 -8.88 9.86
N VAL A 105 14.88 -8.32 8.80
CA VAL A 105 15.55 -8.13 7.50
C VAL A 105 16.53 -6.96 7.58
N SER A 106 17.67 -7.09 6.90
CA SER A 106 18.65 -6.00 6.79
C SER A 106 18.20 -4.95 5.77
N PRO A 107 18.32 -3.65 6.08
CA PRO A 107 17.93 -2.60 5.14
C PRO A 107 18.84 -2.58 3.92
N ILE A 108 18.29 -2.17 2.78
CA ILE A 108 19.04 -1.95 1.54
C ILE A 108 18.90 -0.51 1.07
N ASP A 109 19.91 -0.03 0.34
CA ASP A 109 19.86 1.31 -0.25
C ASP A 109 18.75 1.38 -1.30
N PRO A 110 17.76 2.29 -1.16
CA PRO A 110 16.70 2.47 -2.14
C PRO A 110 17.19 2.75 -3.56
N ALA A 111 18.40 3.31 -3.73
CA ALA A 111 19.00 3.55 -5.05
C ALA A 111 19.53 2.26 -5.71
N SER A 112 19.78 1.22 -4.92
CA SER A 112 20.21 -0.11 -5.38
C SER A 112 19.07 -1.11 -5.54
N PHE A 113 17.86 -0.74 -5.09
CA PHE A 113 16.68 -1.59 -5.12
C PHE A 113 16.19 -1.84 -6.56
N ASN A 114 15.86 -3.09 -6.87
CA ASN A 114 15.27 -3.47 -8.15
C ASN A 114 13.74 -3.30 -8.11
N TYR A 115 13.27 -2.10 -8.43
CA TYR A 115 11.84 -1.79 -8.37
C TYR A 115 11.00 -2.62 -9.37
N PRO A 116 9.86 -3.17 -8.93
CA PRO A 116 8.96 -3.95 -9.78
C PRO A 116 8.20 -3.09 -10.81
N PHE A 117 8.09 -1.78 -10.55
CA PHE A 117 7.49 -0.83 -11.46
C PHE A 117 8.55 -0.12 -12.30
N GLU A 118 8.34 -0.02 -13.61
CA GLU A 118 9.18 0.83 -14.45
C GLU A 118 8.83 2.32 -14.25
N GLN A 119 9.84 3.19 -14.19
CA GLN A 119 9.63 4.63 -13.99
C GLN A 119 8.76 5.29 -15.07
N GLN A 120 8.80 4.76 -16.29
CA GLN A 120 8.03 5.28 -17.43
C GLN A 120 6.66 4.61 -17.59
N SER A 121 6.29 3.70 -16.69
CA SER A 121 4.98 3.05 -16.71
C SER A 121 3.84 4.03 -16.46
N SER A 122 2.66 3.74 -17.03
CA SER A 122 1.47 4.57 -16.82
C SER A 122 1.09 4.70 -15.35
N ALA A 123 1.28 3.65 -14.55
CA ALA A 123 1.01 3.65 -13.11
C ALA A 123 1.90 4.67 -12.37
N VAL A 124 3.22 4.61 -12.59
CA VAL A 124 4.18 5.53 -11.97
C VAL A 124 3.92 6.98 -12.40
N GLN A 125 3.68 7.22 -13.70
CA GLN A 125 3.42 8.56 -14.20
C GLN A 125 2.11 9.15 -13.67
N SER A 126 1.06 8.31 -13.55
CA SER A 126 -0.22 8.73 -12.99
C SER A 126 -0.10 9.07 -11.51
N GLN A 127 0.61 8.24 -10.74
CA GLN A 127 0.87 8.51 -9.32
C GLN A 127 1.71 9.77 -9.12
N ALA A 128 2.77 9.94 -9.91
CA ALA A 128 3.63 11.12 -9.90
C ALA A 128 2.83 12.40 -10.14
N SER A 129 1.97 12.38 -11.16
CA SER A 129 1.08 13.51 -11.48
C SER A 129 0.06 13.76 -10.36
N PHE A 130 -0.63 12.73 -9.88
CA PHE A 130 -1.67 12.85 -8.86
C PHE A 130 -1.14 13.40 -7.53
N SER A 131 0.01 12.90 -7.09
CA SER A 131 0.64 13.32 -5.82
C SER A 131 1.62 14.47 -5.99
N ASN A 132 1.78 15.02 -7.20
CA ASN A 132 2.75 16.07 -7.50
C ASN A 132 4.19 15.74 -7.01
N ILE A 133 4.63 14.51 -7.28
CA ILE A 133 5.96 13.99 -6.92
C ILE A 133 6.72 13.53 -8.16
N THR A 134 8.02 13.27 -8.02
CA THR A 134 8.81 12.75 -9.14
C THR A 134 8.43 11.30 -9.49
N PRO A 135 8.64 10.84 -10.74
CA PRO A 135 8.47 9.44 -11.10
C PRO A 135 9.28 8.48 -10.23
N GLN A 136 10.47 8.87 -9.78
CA GLN A 136 11.29 8.06 -8.87
C GLN A 136 10.63 7.92 -7.49
N GLN A 137 10.11 9.01 -6.93
CA GLN A 137 9.35 8.97 -5.67
C GLN A 137 8.08 8.14 -5.84
N ALA A 138 7.33 8.32 -6.92
CA ALA A 138 6.12 7.54 -7.20
C ALA A 138 6.41 6.04 -7.34
N GLN A 139 7.48 5.65 -8.04
CA GLN A 139 7.95 4.27 -8.14
C GLN A 139 8.22 3.66 -6.75
N HIS A 140 8.92 4.41 -5.90
CA HIS A 140 9.23 4.01 -4.53
C HIS A 140 7.96 3.88 -3.67
N SER A 141 7.10 4.91 -3.69
CA SER A 141 5.88 4.95 -2.90
C SER A 141 4.84 3.91 -3.32
N LEU A 142 4.70 3.61 -4.61
CA LEU A 142 3.86 2.50 -5.07
C LEU A 142 4.38 1.16 -4.53
N THR A 143 5.70 0.99 -4.53
CA THR A 143 6.34 -0.24 -4.06
C THR A 143 6.10 -0.45 -2.56
N LEU A 144 6.35 0.58 -1.75
CA LEU A 144 6.09 0.54 -0.31
C LEU A 144 4.59 0.50 0.05
N GLY A 145 3.76 1.19 -0.73
CA GLY A 145 2.31 1.23 -0.50
C GLY A 145 1.68 -0.16 -0.60
N MET A 146 2.13 -0.98 -1.55
CA MET A 146 1.67 -2.37 -1.71
C MET A 146 2.05 -3.27 -0.54
N THR A 147 3.17 -3.01 0.12
CA THR A 147 3.66 -3.82 1.24
C THR A 147 3.38 -3.19 2.61
N SER A 148 2.70 -2.04 2.64
CA SER A 148 2.43 -1.30 3.89
C SER A 148 1.53 -2.05 4.87
N ASN A 149 0.77 -3.03 4.38
CA ASN A 149 -0.05 -3.91 5.23
C ASN A 149 0.80 -4.84 6.11
N GLU A 150 2.02 -5.20 5.70
CA GLU A 150 2.85 -6.16 6.43
C GLU A 150 3.13 -5.73 7.89
N PRO A 151 3.68 -4.52 8.17
CA PRO A 151 3.79 -4.06 9.55
C PRO A 151 2.45 -3.64 10.17
N LEU A 152 1.49 -3.17 9.36
CA LEU A 152 0.20 -2.72 9.86
C LEU A 152 -0.52 -3.87 10.60
N GLU A 153 -0.63 -5.05 9.99
CA GLU A 153 -1.29 -6.21 10.60
C GLU A 153 -0.71 -6.57 11.97
N LYS A 154 0.63 -6.61 12.09
CA LYS A 154 1.32 -6.88 13.36
C LYS A 154 1.10 -5.81 14.42
N ILE A 155 0.97 -4.56 14.00
CA ILE A 155 0.71 -3.44 14.91
C ILE A 155 -0.76 -3.48 15.37
N LEU A 156 -1.70 -3.80 14.48
CA LEU A 156 -3.13 -3.92 14.81
C LEU A 156 -3.39 -4.95 15.89
N ASP A 157 -2.69 -6.09 15.87
CA ASP A 157 -2.78 -7.13 16.91
C ASP A 157 -2.45 -6.60 18.31
N GLN A 158 -1.54 -5.64 18.41
CA GLN A 158 -1.16 -5.01 19.69
C GLN A 158 -2.09 -3.87 20.08
N LEU A 159 -2.66 -3.16 19.10
CA LEU A 159 -3.49 -1.98 19.33
C LEU A 159 -4.92 -2.32 19.73
N GLY A 160 -5.48 -3.45 19.30
CA GLY A 160 -6.86 -3.83 19.62
C GLY A 160 -7.87 -2.70 19.35
N ASP A 161 -8.68 -2.36 20.35
CA ASP A 161 -9.68 -1.28 20.24
C ASP A 161 -9.09 0.15 20.30
N SER A 162 -7.78 0.31 20.55
CA SER A 162 -7.10 1.61 20.53
C SER A 162 -6.73 2.11 19.13
N TYR A 163 -6.85 1.27 18.08
CA TYR A 163 -6.71 1.67 16.68
C TYR A 163 -7.94 2.44 16.16
N LEU A 164 -7.72 3.49 15.36
CA LEU A 164 -8.78 4.30 14.77
C LEU A 164 -8.80 4.21 13.23
N SER A 165 -7.65 4.44 12.59
CA SER A 165 -7.49 4.40 11.14
C SER A 165 -6.00 4.40 10.76
N HIS A 166 -5.70 4.28 9.47
CA HIS A 166 -4.36 4.51 8.94
C HIS A 166 -4.43 5.29 7.62
N ASN A 167 -3.31 5.86 7.21
CA ASN A 167 -3.14 6.50 5.92
C ASN A 167 -1.71 6.27 5.42
N PHE A 168 -1.57 5.94 4.14
CA PHE A 168 -0.28 5.94 3.47
C PHE A 168 -0.09 7.24 2.70
N SER A 169 1.01 7.96 2.95
CA SER A 169 1.36 9.20 2.25
C SER A 169 2.31 8.90 1.08
N PRO A 170 1.90 9.09 -0.19
CA PRO A 170 2.79 8.87 -1.32
C PRO A 170 3.96 9.86 -1.38
N GLU A 171 3.81 11.05 -0.80
CA GLU A 171 4.84 12.10 -0.84
C GLU A 171 6.07 11.76 0.01
N THR A 172 5.82 11.16 1.17
CA THR A 172 6.84 10.80 2.15
C THR A 172 7.06 9.29 2.25
N ALA A 173 6.29 8.51 1.50
CA ALA A 173 6.20 7.05 1.58
C ALA A 173 6.01 6.55 3.02
N THR A 174 5.20 7.26 3.82
CA THR A 174 5.01 6.99 5.25
C THR A 174 3.66 6.34 5.52
N LEU A 175 3.64 5.31 6.36
CA LEU A 175 2.42 4.77 6.96
C LEU A 175 2.13 5.50 8.28
N THR A 176 1.07 6.30 8.30
CA THR A 176 0.56 6.91 9.54
C THR A 176 -0.57 6.08 10.11
N ILE A 177 -0.44 5.65 11.36
CA ILE A 177 -1.45 4.92 12.13
C ILE A 177 -2.03 5.86 13.17
N TYR A 178 -3.34 6.07 13.09
CA TYR A 178 -4.08 6.92 14.00
C TYR A 178 -4.66 6.08 15.14
N THR A 179 -4.42 6.52 16.37
CA THR A 179 -4.79 5.81 17.58
C THR A 179 -5.54 6.70 18.56
N THR A 180 -6.09 6.08 19.58
CA THR A 180 -6.54 6.77 20.79
C THR A 180 -5.34 7.36 21.57
N PRO A 181 -5.54 8.41 22.41
CA PRO A 181 -4.45 9.08 23.12
C PRO A 181 -3.71 8.23 24.18
N ASN A 182 -4.24 7.06 24.56
CA ASN A 182 -3.57 6.14 25.49
C ASN A 182 -2.44 5.35 24.83
N VAL A 183 -2.19 5.50 23.52
CA VAL A 183 -1.05 4.91 22.82
C VAL A 183 0.07 5.96 22.74
N THR A 184 1.30 5.57 23.09
CA THR A 184 2.46 6.46 22.96
C THR A 184 2.75 6.78 21.49
N ALA A 185 2.74 8.08 21.15
CA ALA A 185 3.13 8.53 19.82
C ALA A 185 4.61 8.27 19.55
N VAL A 186 4.94 7.79 18.36
CA VAL A 186 6.29 7.36 17.99
C VAL A 186 6.47 7.30 16.47
N GLU A 187 7.69 7.49 16.02
CA GLU A 187 8.13 7.19 14.65
C GLU A 187 9.07 5.99 14.67
N HIS A 188 8.94 5.09 13.70
CA HIS A 188 9.72 3.86 13.60
C HIS A 188 10.03 3.52 12.15
N ASP A 189 11.24 3.04 11.89
CA ASP A 189 11.68 2.60 10.57
C ASP A 189 11.51 1.07 10.46
N TYR A 190 10.49 0.64 9.74
CA TYR A 190 10.23 -0.78 9.52
C TYR A 190 10.93 -1.30 8.26
N VAL A 191 11.73 -2.36 8.36
CA VAL A 191 12.34 -2.99 7.17
C VAL A 191 11.40 -4.06 6.62
N ILE A 192 10.97 -3.91 5.37
CA ILE A 192 10.01 -4.81 4.72
C ILE A 192 10.60 -6.21 4.52
N ALA A 193 9.84 -7.26 4.87
CA ALA A 193 10.22 -8.65 4.65
C ALA A 193 9.67 -9.22 3.34
N ASP A 194 8.51 -8.72 2.91
CA ASP A 194 7.81 -9.10 1.69
C ASP A 194 8.74 -9.01 0.47
N GLU A 195 8.70 -10.03 -0.40
CA GLU A 195 9.60 -10.14 -1.54
C GLU A 195 9.51 -8.97 -2.51
N PHE A 196 8.34 -8.31 -2.59
CA PHE A 196 8.08 -7.21 -3.50
C PHE A 196 8.87 -5.94 -3.17
N ALA A 197 9.16 -5.71 -1.89
CA ALA A 197 9.85 -4.52 -1.39
C ALA A 197 10.96 -4.87 -0.37
N ARG A 198 11.44 -6.11 -0.36
CA ARG A 198 12.31 -6.67 0.68
C ARG A 198 13.54 -5.80 0.93
N GLY A 199 13.72 -5.41 2.19
CA GLY A 199 14.85 -4.59 2.63
C GLY A 199 14.65 -3.08 2.45
N LEU A 200 13.59 -2.63 1.77
CA LEU A 200 13.22 -1.21 1.82
C LEU A 200 12.71 -0.85 3.21
N ILE A 201 12.99 0.38 3.62
CA ILE A 201 12.50 0.95 4.86
C ILE A 201 11.15 1.63 4.58
N LEU A 202 10.13 1.26 5.34
CA LEU A 202 8.85 1.94 5.44
C LEU A 202 8.84 2.77 6.74
N PRO A 203 8.88 4.11 6.66
CA PRO A 203 8.64 4.96 7.80
C PRO A 203 7.21 4.77 8.33
N ILE A 204 7.09 4.52 9.63
CA ILE A 204 5.80 4.39 10.33
C ILE A 204 5.69 5.51 11.36
N LYS A 205 4.55 6.19 11.38
CA LYS A 205 4.19 7.17 12.40
C LYS A 205 2.95 6.72 13.14
N VAL A 206 3.02 6.62 14.46
CA VAL A 206 1.87 6.34 15.33
C VAL A 206 1.51 7.61 16.07
N THR A 207 0.26 8.04 15.97
CA THR A 207 -0.19 9.31 16.58
C THR A 207 -1.68 9.30 16.93
N SER A 208 -2.07 10.07 17.94
CA SER A 208 -3.47 10.38 18.22
C SER A 208 -3.98 11.64 17.52
N GLU A 209 -3.10 12.35 16.82
CA GLU A 209 -3.43 13.58 16.09
C GLU A 209 -4.02 13.23 14.73
N MET A 210 -5.36 13.27 14.62
CA MET A 210 -6.05 13.12 13.35
C MET A 210 -5.69 14.27 12.39
N PRO A 211 -5.64 14.03 11.07
CA PRO A 211 -5.39 15.09 10.12
C PRO A 211 -6.49 16.15 10.26
N ALA A 212 -6.11 17.42 10.30
CA ALA A 212 -7.07 18.50 10.38
C ALA A 212 -8.05 18.41 9.20
N THR A 213 -9.32 18.13 9.48
CA THR A 213 -10.40 18.37 8.51
C THR A 213 -10.36 19.85 8.20
N LYS A 214 -10.14 20.22 6.94
CA LYS A 214 -10.26 21.60 6.49
C LYS A 214 -11.71 22.03 6.71
N GLU A 215 -12.03 22.56 7.89
CA GLU A 215 -13.29 23.22 8.14
C GLU A 215 -13.32 24.51 7.32
N THR A 216 -14.14 24.53 6.28
CA THR A 216 -14.61 25.78 5.68
C THR A 216 -15.43 26.50 6.74
N THR A 217 -14.81 27.38 7.51
CA THR A 217 -15.50 28.33 8.38
C THR A 217 -16.24 29.33 7.52
N ALA A 218 -17.45 28.99 7.06
CA ALA A 218 -18.44 29.98 6.67
C ALA A 218 -18.91 30.66 7.97
N SER A 219 -18.23 31.75 8.31
CA SER A 219 -18.63 32.65 9.40
C SER A 219 -19.95 33.33 9.03
N THR A 220 -21.05 32.78 9.51
CA THR A 220 -22.34 33.46 9.61
C THR A 220 -22.24 34.56 10.65
N ALA A 221 -22.12 35.81 10.23
CA ALA A 221 -22.45 36.98 11.06
C ALA A 221 -22.70 38.20 10.16
N ASP A 222 -23.96 38.36 9.74
CA ASP A 222 -24.51 39.70 9.59
C ASP A 222 -26.04 39.63 9.80
N THR A 223 -26.45 39.97 11.02
CA THR A 223 -27.85 40.23 11.37
C THR A 223 -28.14 41.69 11.02
N PRO A 224 -29.17 41.99 10.22
CA PRO A 224 -29.52 43.37 9.91
C PRO A 224 -30.13 44.05 11.13
N ASN A 225 -29.50 45.15 11.55
CA ASN A 225 -30.02 46.07 12.54
C ASN A 225 -31.27 46.78 11.96
N ALA A 226 -32.46 46.39 12.41
CA ALA A 226 -33.69 47.11 12.11
C ALA A 226 -33.75 48.36 13.01
N SER A 227 -33.49 49.52 12.41
CA SER A 227 -33.79 50.82 13.00
C SER A 227 -35.31 51.03 13.03
N GLU A 228 -35.90 51.03 14.21
CA GLU A 228 -37.17 51.69 14.47
C GLU A 228 -36.99 53.20 14.28
N SER A 229 -37.73 53.78 13.34
CA SER A 229 -37.99 55.22 13.26
C SER A 229 -39.49 55.43 13.40
N GLU A 230 -39.92 55.82 14.60
CA GLU A 230 -41.19 56.49 14.83
C GLU A 230 -41.16 57.87 14.14
N SER A 231 -42.21 58.18 13.39
CA SER A 231 -42.49 59.54 12.93
C SER A 231 -43.99 59.82 13.10
N GLU A 232 -44.27 60.92 13.81
CA GLU A 232 -45.55 61.62 13.91
C GLU A 232 -46.16 61.98 12.55
#